data_AF-A0A1W6Z0Y8-F1
#
_entry.id   AF-A0A1W6Z0Y8-F1
#
_cell.length_a   1.000
_cell.length_b   1.000
_cell.length_c   1.000
_cell.angle_alpha   90.00
_cell.angle_beta   90.00
_cell.angle_gamma   90.00
#
_symmetry.space_group_name_H-M   'P 1'
#
loop_
_entity.id
_entity.type
_entity.pdbx_description
1 polymer ?
#
loop_
_entity_poly.entity_id
_entity_poly.type
_entity_poly.pdbx_seq_one_letter_code
_entity_poly.pdbx_strand_id
1 'polypeptide(L)'
;MNPASTITRALAGLTFAAAAAIAAAGPAVPASPPGTAASQGTGSSQDLLSLQGTPSAAANELNACAKDIGGQPRTALKACLQNRIDVARKAMRQAYATTAAQLKQIDSAATPHAMHALEASQKGFDRFMQKECRRQGAALLGGSGAGDVEQACQAALMRWRAAALRQN
;
A
#
# COMPACT_ATOMS: atom_id res chain seq x y z
N MET A 1 -25.24 -50.39 35.09
CA MET A 1 -24.60 -50.67 36.40
C MET A 1 -23.70 -51.89 36.25
N ASN A 2 -22.40 -51.70 35.98
CA ASN A 2 -21.27 -52.19 36.76
C ASN A 2 -19.94 -51.68 36.13
N PRO A 3 -18.90 -51.39 36.92
CA PRO A 3 -17.69 -50.68 36.50
C PRO A 3 -16.41 -51.56 36.46
N ALA A 4 -15.42 -51.16 35.67
CA ALA A 4 -14.00 -51.51 35.82
C ALA A 4 -13.17 -50.49 34.98
N SER A 5 -12.35 -49.61 35.59
CA SER A 5 -10.95 -49.86 35.99
C SER A 5 -10.03 -50.15 34.77
N THR A 6 -8.89 -49.52 34.48
CA THR A 6 -7.93 -48.68 35.22
C THR A 6 -6.82 -48.23 34.23
N ILE A 7 -6.40 -46.94 34.27
CA ILE A 7 -5.05 -46.34 34.09
C ILE A 7 -4.18 -46.69 32.86
N THR A 8 -3.69 -45.67 32.14
CA THR A 8 -2.24 -45.40 31.90
C THR A 8 -2.00 -43.94 31.48
N ARG A 9 -1.11 -43.27 32.22
CA ARG A 9 -0.57 -41.93 31.97
C ARG A 9 0.43 -41.94 30.81
N ALA A 10 0.45 -40.88 30.01
CA ALA A 10 1.68 -40.39 29.37
C ALA A 10 1.69 -38.86 29.42
N LEU A 11 2.54 -38.32 30.29
CA LEU A 11 2.96 -36.92 30.32
C LEU A 11 4.24 -36.82 29.49
N ALA A 12 4.18 -36.12 28.37
CA ALA A 12 5.32 -35.52 27.69
C ALA A 12 4.80 -34.17 27.17
N GLY A 13 5.17 -33.02 27.72
CA GLY A 13 6.55 -32.61 27.98
C GLY A 13 7.10 -31.92 26.74
N LEU A 14 6.48 -30.81 26.30
CA LEU A 14 7.12 -29.88 25.36
C LEU A 14 7.36 -28.57 26.08
N THR A 15 8.64 -28.34 26.37
CA THR A 15 9.21 -27.17 26.98
C THR A 15 9.14 -25.96 26.05
N PHE A 16 8.75 -24.82 26.63
CA PHE A 16 8.97 -23.49 26.10
C PHE A 16 10.46 -23.18 26.02
N ALA A 17 10.93 -22.66 24.89
CA ALA A 17 12.19 -21.94 24.78
C ALA A 17 11.91 -20.49 24.36
N ALA A 18 12.44 -19.57 25.14
CA ALA A 18 12.26 -18.13 25.04
C ALA A 18 13.31 -17.46 24.14
N ALA A 19 12.89 -16.32 23.58
CA ALA A 19 13.60 -15.05 23.40
C ALA A 19 15.07 -15.02 22.90
N ALA A 20 15.26 -14.40 21.72
CA ALA A 20 16.33 -13.45 21.39
C ALA A 20 15.99 -12.86 19.99
N ALA A 21 16.41 -11.68 19.55
CA ALA A 21 16.87 -10.43 20.13
C ALA A 21 16.75 -9.43 18.95
N ILE A 22 16.37 -8.19 19.24
CA ILE A 22 16.23 -7.12 18.23
C ILE A 22 17.65 -6.65 17.85
N ALA A 23 18.02 -6.79 16.58
CA ALA A 23 19.20 -6.13 16.03
C ALA A 23 18.75 -5.23 14.87
N ALA A 24 18.79 -3.93 15.13
CA ALA A 24 18.71 -2.90 14.10
C ALA A 24 20.05 -2.84 13.35
N ALA A 25 20.03 -3.16 12.06
CA ALA A 25 21.11 -2.84 11.14
C ALA A 25 20.50 -2.11 9.94
N GLY A 26 20.76 -0.81 9.84
CA GLY A 26 20.44 -0.05 8.64
C GLY A 26 21.21 -0.57 7.43
N PRO A 27 20.69 -0.44 6.20
CA PRO A 27 21.41 -0.90 5.02
C PRO A 27 22.66 -0.04 4.79
N ALA A 28 23.83 -0.68 4.80
CA ALA A 28 25.06 -0.11 4.28
C ALA A 28 24.88 0.13 2.77
N VAL A 29 25.14 1.36 2.34
CA VAL A 29 25.17 1.75 0.93
C VAL A 29 26.50 1.28 0.33
N PRO A 30 26.52 0.36 -0.66
CA PRO A 30 27.74 0.08 -1.39
C PRO A 30 28.02 1.21 -2.39
N ALA A 31 29.22 1.76 -2.30
CA ALA A 31 29.78 2.69 -3.27
C ALA A 31 29.89 2.03 -4.65
N SER A 32 29.46 2.73 -5.69
CA SER A 32 29.61 2.29 -7.09
C SER A 32 31.09 2.36 -7.53
N PRO A 33 31.64 1.31 -8.18
CA PRO A 33 32.91 1.41 -8.87
C PRO A 33 32.78 2.10 -10.24
N PRO A 34 33.85 2.73 -10.76
CA PRO A 34 33.86 3.39 -12.06
C PRO A 34 33.87 2.34 -13.19
N GLY A 35 33.21 2.69 -14.30
CA GLY A 35 32.92 1.75 -15.39
C GLY A 35 34.12 1.33 -16.24
N THR A 36 33.99 0.14 -16.82
CA THR A 36 34.61 -0.22 -18.10
C THR A 36 33.79 -1.31 -18.83
N ALA A 37 33.49 -0.99 -20.08
CA ALA A 37 32.98 -1.74 -21.24
C ALA A 37 32.64 -3.26 -21.20
N ALA A 38 31.41 -3.53 -21.67
CA ALA A 38 31.00 -4.46 -22.73
C ALA A 38 31.21 -5.98 -22.57
N SER A 39 30.08 -6.70 -22.45
CA SER A 39 29.85 -7.96 -23.15
C SER A 39 28.48 -7.94 -23.83
N GLN A 40 28.45 -8.35 -25.09
CA GLN A 40 27.27 -8.36 -25.96
C GLN A 40 26.41 -9.58 -25.63
N GLY A 41 25.23 -9.34 -25.07
CA GLY A 41 24.15 -10.31 -24.97
C GLY A 41 22.98 -9.83 -25.84
N THR A 42 22.79 -10.47 -26.99
CA THR A 42 21.62 -10.31 -27.86
C THR A 42 20.39 -10.91 -27.19
N GLY A 43 19.81 -10.18 -26.25
CA GLY A 43 18.48 -10.42 -25.69
C GLY A 43 17.67 -9.15 -25.87
N SER A 44 16.57 -9.23 -26.62
CA SER A 44 15.72 -8.12 -27.05
C SER A 44 15.49 -7.06 -25.96
N SER A 45 16.15 -5.92 -26.11
CA SER A 45 16.02 -4.73 -25.25
C SER A 45 14.66 -4.04 -25.30
N GLN A 46 13.61 -4.70 -25.79
CA GLN A 46 12.27 -4.15 -25.88
C GLN A 46 11.44 -4.33 -24.60
N ASP A 47 11.89 -5.17 -23.65
CA ASP A 47 11.20 -5.35 -22.36
C ASP A 47 11.71 -4.46 -21.22
N LEU A 48 12.81 -3.72 -21.42
CA LEU A 48 13.31 -2.71 -20.46
C LEU A 48 12.85 -1.29 -20.81
N LEU A 49 12.08 -1.10 -21.88
CA LEU A 49 11.53 0.19 -22.31
C LEU A 49 10.09 0.48 -21.85
N SER A 50 9.50 -0.35 -20.97
CA SER A 50 8.22 -0.02 -20.31
C SER A 50 8.34 0.51 -18.88
N LEU A 51 9.57 0.78 -18.41
CA LEU A 51 9.81 1.56 -17.19
C LEU A 51 9.97 3.07 -17.49
N GLN A 52 9.52 3.52 -18.67
CA GLN A 52 9.31 4.94 -18.94
C GLN A 52 7.93 5.30 -18.40
N GLY A 53 7.95 6.19 -17.40
CA GLY A 53 6.81 6.47 -16.53
C GLY A 53 5.50 6.61 -17.28
N THR A 54 4.56 5.72 -16.94
CA THR A 54 3.19 6.21 -16.74
C THR A 54 3.34 7.47 -15.90
N PRO A 55 2.73 8.60 -16.29
CA PRO A 55 2.64 9.74 -15.39
C PRO A 55 2.22 9.14 -14.06
N SER A 56 3.03 9.35 -13.02
CA SER A 56 2.75 8.74 -11.72
C SER A 56 1.28 8.99 -11.42
N ALA A 57 0.55 8.07 -10.82
CA ALA A 57 -0.89 8.27 -10.66
C ALA A 57 -1.23 9.62 -9.97
N ALA A 58 -0.28 10.18 -9.21
CA ALA A 58 -0.25 11.58 -8.77
C ALA A 58 -0.21 12.63 -9.91
N ALA A 59 0.69 12.51 -10.89
CA ALA A 59 0.71 13.36 -12.08
C ALA A 59 -0.61 13.34 -12.86
N ASN A 60 -1.31 12.20 -12.94
CA ASN A 60 -2.64 12.14 -13.55
C ASN A 60 -3.68 12.97 -12.77
N GLU A 61 -3.67 12.90 -11.43
CA GLU A 61 -4.56 13.72 -10.60
C GLU A 61 -4.22 15.22 -10.69
N LEU A 62 -2.93 15.57 -10.76
CA LEU A 62 -2.47 16.95 -10.99
C LEU A 62 -2.93 17.48 -12.35
N ASN A 63 -2.72 16.71 -13.42
CA ASN A 63 -3.12 17.08 -14.77
C ASN A 63 -4.64 17.22 -14.89
N ALA A 64 -5.40 16.33 -14.25
CA ALA A 64 -6.84 16.42 -14.20
C ALA A 64 -7.29 17.71 -13.50
N CYS A 65 -6.69 18.06 -12.35
CA CYS A 65 -7.01 19.32 -11.69
C CYS A 65 -6.57 20.56 -12.48
N ALA A 66 -5.39 20.55 -13.08
CA ALA A 66 -4.91 21.65 -13.93
C ALA A 66 -5.87 21.90 -15.10
N LYS A 67 -6.39 20.82 -15.71
CA LYS A 67 -7.40 20.91 -16.76
C LYS A 67 -8.74 21.45 -16.24
N ASP A 68 -9.19 21.01 -15.07
CA ASP A 68 -10.48 21.43 -14.51
C ASP A 68 -10.50 22.91 -14.11
N ILE A 69 -9.40 23.42 -13.55
CA ILE A 69 -9.31 24.82 -13.08
C ILE A 69 -8.93 25.80 -14.21
N GLY A 70 -8.26 25.33 -15.26
CA GLY A 70 -7.76 26.16 -16.35
C GLY A 70 -6.78 27.24 -15.88
N GLY A 71 -6.93 28.47 -16.39
CA GLY A 71 -6.06 29.62 -16.06
C GLY A 71 -6.30 30.24 -14.68
N GLN A 72 -7.03 29.57 -13.78
CA GLN A 72 -7.28 30.04 -12.42
C GLN A 72 -6.02 30.10 -11.56
N PRO A 73 -6.01 30.90 -10.47
CA PRO A 73 -4.87 30.98 -9.57
C PRO A 73 -4.59 29.62 -8.90
N ARG A 74 -3.35 29.43 -8.44
CA ARG A 74 -2.90 28.20 -7.78
C ARG A 74 -3.77 27.79 -6.57
N THR A 75 -4.43 28.73 -5.91
CA THR A 75 -5.38 28.42 -4.82
C THR A 75 -6.52 27.51 -5.28
N ALA A 76 -6.93 27.58 -6.55
CA ALA A 76 -7.92 26.67 -7.15
C ALA A 76 -7.39 25.24 -7.28
N LEU A 77 -6.09 25.06 -7.56
CA LEU A 77 -5.46 23.73 -7.64
C LEU A 77 -5.55 22.99 -6.31
N LYS A 78 -5.23 23.67 -5.20
CA LYS A 78 -5.32 23.09 -3.86
C LYS A 78 -6.76 22.66 -3.52
N ALA A 79 -7.75 23.49 -3.86
CA ALA A 79 -9.16 23.16 -3.65
C ALA A 79 -9.59 21.95 -4.49
N CYS A 80 -9.15 21.88 -5.75
CA CYS A 80 -9.41 20.73 -6.61
C CYS A 80 -8.81 19.45 -6.04
N LEU A 81 -7.53 19.46 -5.65
CA LEU A 81 -6.86 18.28 -5.08
C LEU A 81 -7.54 17.81 -3.79
N GLN A 82 -7.96 18.74 -2.94
CA GLN A 82 -8.70 18.40 -1.72
C GLN A 82 -10.03 17.70 -2.04
N ASN A 83 -10.81 18.22 -2.99
CA ASN A 83 -12.04 17.57 -3.44
C ASN A 83 -11.77 16.16 -3.99
N ARG A 84 -10.71 15.98 -4.78
CA ARG A 84 -10.34 14.65 -5.31
C ARG A 84 -9.95 13.66 -4.22
N ILE A 85 -9.24 14.12 -3.19
CA ILE A 85 -8.96 13.34 -1.97
C ILE A 85 -10.26 12.92 -1.29
N ASP A 86 -11.20 13.83 -1.09
CA ASP A 86 -12.44 13.55 -0.37
C ASP A 86 -13.32 12.54 -1.12
N VAL A 87 -13.42 12.69 -2.44
CA VAL A 87 -14.08 11.73 -3.33
C VAL A 87 -13.40 10.36 -3.28
N ALA A 88 -12.07 10.31 -3.43
CA ALA A 88 -11.32 9.06 -3.40
C ALA A 88 -11.43 8.35 -2.04
N ARG A 89 -11.39 9.10 -0.94
CA ARG A 89 -11.56 8.59 0.43
C ARG A 89 -12.95 8.00 0.63
N LYS A 90 -14.00 8.69 0.16
CA LYS A 90 -15.38 8.18 0.21
C LYS A 90 -15.49 6.86 -0.56
N ALA A 91 -14.97 6.81 -1.79
CA ALA A 91 -15.00 5.62 -2.62
C ALA A 91 -14.24 4.44 -1.99
N MET A 92 -13.08 4.68 -1.37
CA MET A 92 -12.30 3.66 -0.67
C MET A 92 -13.03 3.11 0.55
N ARG A 93 -13.61 3.98 1.39
CA ARG A 93 -14.39 3.54 2.56
C ARG A 93 -15.62 2.73 2.17
N GLN A 94 -16.31 3.13 1.10
CA GLN A 94 -17.44 2.37 0.57
C GLN A 94 -16.98 0.99 0.08
N ALA A 95 -15.89 0.92 -0.69
CA ALA A 95 -15.35 -0.36 -1.15
C ALA A 95 -14.99 -1.28 0.03
N TYR A 96 -14.30 -0.75 1.05
CA TYR A 96 -13.97 -1.50 2.27
C TYR A 96 -15.22 -2.02 2.97
N ALA A 97 -16.24 -1.18 3.16
CA ALA A 97 -17.48 -1.56 3.82
C ALA A 97 -18.23 -2.66 3.04
N THR A 98 -18.24 -2.58 1.71
CA THR A 98 -18.80 -3.62 0.83
C THR A 98 -18.04 -4.93 0.97
N THR A 99 -16.71 -4.93 0.87
CA THR A 99 -15.89 -6.14 1.04
C THR A 99 -16.09 -6.75 2.43
N ALA A 100 -16.13 -5.94 3.48
CA ALA A 100 -16.39 -6.39 4.84
C ALA A 100 -17.80 -7.01 5.00
N ALA A 101 -18.82 -6.45 4.34
CA ALA A 101 -20.17 -7.00 4.35
C ALA A 101 -20.23 -8.34 3.62
N GLN A 102 -19.56 -8.46 2.46
CA GLN A 102 -19.48 -9.71 1.70
C GLN A 102 -18.80 -10.82 2.51
N LEU A 103 -17.67 -10.53 3.16
CA LEU A 103 -17.00 -11.51 4.03
C LEU A 103 -17.91 -12.00 5.15
N LYS A 104 -18.71 -11.12 5.77
CA LYS A 104 -19.66 -11.49 6.84
C LYS A 104 -20.81 -12.36 6.37
N GLN A 105 -21.14 -12.35 5.08
CA GLN A 105 -22.19 -13.20 4.50
C GLN A 105 -21.70 -14.63 4.22
N ILE A 106 -20.39 -14.87 4.30
CA ILE A 106 -19.81 -16.20 4.13
C ILE A 106 -19.99 -16.99 5.43
N ASP A 107 -20.77 -18.07 5.36
CA ASP A 107 -20.94 -19.02 6.45
C ASP A 107 -19.71 -19.93 6.55
N SER A 108 -18.65 -19.42 7.19
CA SER A 108 -17.39 -20.11 7.38
C SER A 108 -16.79 -19.78 8.75
N ALA A 109 -16.25 -20.80 9.41
CA ALA A 109 -15.46 -20.63 10.63
C ALA A 109 -14.21 -19.74 10.41
N ALA A 110 -13.76 -19.56 9.17
CA ALA A 110 -12.62 -18.70 8.82
C ALA A 110 -12.98 -17.22 8.68
N THR A 111 -14.27 -16.85 8.64
CA THR A 111 -14.74 -15.47 8.45
C THR A 111 -14.11 -14.45 9.43
N PRO A 112 -13.98 -14.75 10.75
CA PRO A 112 -13.31 -13.83 11.68
C PRO A 112 -11.84 -13.56 11.31
N HIS A 113 -11.11 -14.57 10.82
CA HIS A 113 -9.72 -14.41 10.39
C HIS A 113 -9.61 -13.53 9.14
N ALA A 114 -10.48 -13.76 8.14
CA ALA A 114 -10.53 -12.94 6.93
C ALA A 114 -10.86 -11.47 7.23
N MET A 115 -11.80 -11.22 8.16
CA MET A 115 -12.12 -9.87 8.63
C MET A 115 -10.91 -9.18 9.29
N HIS A 116 -10.17 -9.89 10.14
CA HIS A 116 -8.96 -9.35 10.76
C HIS A 116 -7.87 -9.07 9.72
N ALA A 117 -7.69 -9.94 8.72
CA ALA A 117 -6.75 -9.73 7.62
C ALA A 117 -7.12 -8.50 6.77
N LEU A 118 -8.41 -8.30 6.47
CA LEU A 118 -8.90 -7.12 5.75
C LEU A 118 -8.59 -5.82 6.53
N GLU A 119 -8.85 -5.81 7.84
CA GLU A 119 -8.56 -4.66 8.70
C GLU A 119 -7.05 -4.37 8.77
N ALA A 120 -6.23 -5.40 8.97
CA ALA A 120 -4.77 -5.28 9.00
C ALA A 120 -4.22 -4.76 7.67
N SER A 121 -4.75 -5.25 6.55
CA SER A 121 -4.41 -4.80 5.20
C SER A 121 -4.74 -3.31 5.01
N GLN A 122 -5.92 -2.86 5.46
CA GLN A 122 -6.30 -1.45 5.34
C GLN A 122 -5.41 -0.54 6.20
N LYS A 123 -5.14 -0.94 7.46
CA LYS A 123 -4.19 -0.22 8.34
C LYS A 123 -2.78 -0.14 7.73
N GLY A 124 -2.34 -1.21 7.09
CA GLY A 124 -1.07 -1.25 6.36
C GLY A 124 -1.04 -0.28 5.19
N PHE A 125 -2.11 -0.27 4.39
CA PHE A 125 -2.27 0.65 3.27
C PHE A 125 -2.25 2.13 3.72
N ASP A 126 -2.96 2.49 4.79
CA ASP A 126 -3.01 3.88 5.25
C ASP A 126 -1.62 4.39 5.64
N ARG A 127 -0.81 3.55 6.30
CA ARG A 127 0.59 3.87 6.63
C ARG A 127 1.46 3.97 5.37
N PHE A 128 1.32 3.02 4.45
CA PHE A 128 2.04 3.03 3.18
C PHE A 128 1.75 4.32 2.41
N MET A 129 0.47 4.65 2.19
CA MET A 129 0.03 5.86 1.49
C MET A 129 0.66 7.11 2.11
N GLN A 130 0.61 7.24 3.43
CA GLN A 130 1.15 8.42 4.11
C GLN A 130 2.67 8.56 3.93
N LYS A 131 3.42 7.45 3.91
CA LYS A 131 4.88 7.46 3.76
C LYS A 131 5.28 7.64 2.30
N GLU A 132 4.62 6.95 1.39
CA GLU A 132 4.89 7.02 -0.03
C GLU A 132 4.57 8.39 -0.61
N CYS A 133 3.43 8.99 -0.23
CA CYS A 133 3.11 10.32 -0.72
C CYS A 133 4.09 11.39 -0.21
N ARG A 134 4.52 11.31 1.06
CA ARG A 134 5.60 12.18 1.56
C ARG A 134 6.94 11.96 0.83
N ARG A 135 7.28 10.72 0.48
CA ARG A 135 8.48 10.43 -0.33
C ARG A 135 8.41 11.12 -1.70
N GLN A 136 7.25 11.07 -2.35
CA GLN A 136 7.03 11.73 -3.64
C GLN A 136 7.09 13.26 -3.54
N GLY A 137 6.48 13.85 -2.50
CA GLY A 137 6.59 15.28 -2.23
C GLY A 137 8.02 15.72 -1.94
N ALA A 138 8.73 14.98 -1.10
CA ALA A 138 10.12 15.26 -0.74
C ALA A 138 11.08 15.21 -1.94
N ALA A 139 10.77 14.41 -2.97
CA ALA A 139 11.54 14.37 -4.21
C ALA A 139 11.53 15.71 -4.98
N LEU A 140 10.57 16.60 -4.68
CA LEU A 140 10.52 17.97 -5.22
C LEU A 140 11.29 19.01 -4.38
N LEU A 141 11.96 18.58 -3.31
CA LEU A 141 12.79 19.45 -2.45
C LEU A 141 12.02 20.60 -1.76
N GLY A 142 10.69 20.47 -1.63
CA GLY A 142 9.83 21.41 -0.92
C GLY A 142 9.03 22.36 -1.82
N GLY A 143 8.55 23.46 -1.23
CA GLY A 143 7.68 24.42 -1.89
C GLY A 143 6.23 23.93 -2.09
N SER A 144 5.42 24.75 -2.74
CA SER A 144 3.99 24.42 -2.98
C SER A 144 3.79 23.25 -3.94
N GLY A 145 4.76 22.99 -4.83
CA GLY A 145 4.72 21.85 -5.76
C GLY A 145 4.82 20.51 -5.04
N ALA A 146 5.66 20.42 -4.00
CA ALA A 146 5.76 19.24 -3.16
C ALA A 146 4.40 18.89 -2.53
N GLY A 147 3.75 19.88 -1.90
CA GLY A 147 2.43 19.68 -1.29
C GLY A 147 1.36 19.22 -2.27
N ASP A 148 1.34 19.79 -3.48
CA ASP A 148 0.39 19.38 -4.52
C ASP A 148 0.63 17.94 -4.97
N VAL A 149 1.90 17.50 -5.11
CA VAL A 149 2.25 16.10 -5.41
C VAL A 149 1.84 15.16 -4.26
N GLU A 150 2.06 15.53 -3.00
CA GLU A 150 1.63 14.72 -1.86
C GLU A 150 0.11 14.51 -1.88
N GLN A 151 -0.66 15.57 -2.11
CA GLN A 151 -2.12 15.51 -2.16
C GLN A 151 -2.62 14.67 -3.34
N ALA A 152 -2.02 14.87 -4.52
CA ALA A 152 -2.35 14.11 -5.71
C ALA A 152 -2.05 12.61 -5.54
N CYS A 153 -0.91 12.27 -4.93
CA CYS A 153 -0.57 10.89 -4.58
C CYS A 153 -1.63 10.26 -3.65
N GLN A 154 -2.11 10.99 -2.64
CA GLN A 154 -3.13 10.47 -1.74
C GLN A 154 -4.43 10.11 -2.47
N ALA A 155 -4.92 11.00 -3.34
CA ALA A 155 -6.11 10.74 -4.15
C ALA A 155 -5.91 9.50 -5.04
N ALA A 156 -4.78 9.43 -5.73
CA ALA A 156 -4.44 8.34 -6.61
C ALA A 156 -4.37 6.98 -5.89
N LEU A 157 -3.66 6.89 -4.77
CA LEU A 157 -3.54 5.65 -4.00
C LEU A 157 -4.88 5.22 -3.40
N MET A 158 -5.71 6.15 -2.92
CA MET A 158 -7.06 5.82 -2.43
C MET A 158 -7.96 5.27 -3.54
N ARG A 159 -7.88 5.82 -4.76
CA ARG A 159 -8.60 5.25 -5.92
C ARG A 159 -8.11 3.86 -6.27
N TRP A 160 -6.79 3.66 -6.29
CA TRP A 160 -6.21 2.33 -6.52
C TRP A 160 -6.69 1.32 -5.47
N ARG A 161 -6.66 1.70 -4.18
CA ARG A 161 -7.13 0.83 -3.10
C ARG A 161 -8.61 0.52 -3.21
N ALA A 162 -9.44 1.50 -3.55
CA ALA A 162 -10.86 1.29 -3.81
C ALA A 162 -11.10 0.28 -4.94
N ALA A 163 -10.31 0.36 -6.02
CA ALA A 163 -10.39 -0.59 -7.13
C ALA A 163 -9.89 -1.98 -6.72
N ALA A 164 -8.81 -2.09 -5.96
CA ALA A 164 -8.28 -3.36 -5.47
C ALA A 164 -9.26 -4.08 -4.52
N LEU A 165 -9.97 -3.34 -3.65
CA LEU A 165 -10.96 -3.91 -2.74
C LEU A 165 -12.20 -4.49 -3.47
N ARG A 166 -12.54 -3.93 -4.65
CA ARG A 166 -13.68 -4.40 -5.47
C ARG A 166 -13.38 -5.61 -6.35
N GLN A 167 -12.12 -6.00 -6.48
CA GLN A 167 -11.70 -7.14 -7.31
C GLN A 167 -11.80 -8.49 -6.56
N ASN A 168 -12.59 -8.55 -5.48
CA ASN A 168 -12.83 -9.77 -4.71
C ASN A 168 -14.20 -10.35 -5.04
#